data_AF-A0A9E4HYK6-F1
#
_entry.id   AF-A0A9E4HYK6-F1
#
_cell.length_a   1.000
_cell.length_b   1.000
_cell.length_c   1.000
_cell.angle_alpha   90.00
_cell.angle_beta   90.00
_cell.angle_gamma   90.00
#
_symmetry.space_group_name_H-M   'P 1'
#
loop_
_entity.id
_entity.type
_entity.pdbx_description
1 polymer ?
#
loop_
_entity_poly.entity_id
_entity_poly.type
_entity_poly.pdbx_seq_one_letter_code
_entity_poly.pdbx_strand_id
1 'polypeptide(L)'
;MSAGKPAADTYVRARIDGATKQRAQAALQSMGLSLSDAIRLLMFKVAHEQRLPFEIKAPSPETEAALAELDGDKGKAHESVDALMAELNDANKNVNRLQKRLQTHQSQPEAFQNN
;
A
#
# COMPACT_ATOMS: atom_id res chain seq x y z
N MET A 1 -11.30 -0.18 32.27
CA MET A 1 -12.20 -0.34 31.11
C MET A 1 -12.18 0.96 30.34
N SER A 2 -11.33 1.07 29.31
CA SER A 2 -11.19 2.30 28.53
C SER A 2 -12.36 2.38 27.55
N ALA A 3 -13.21 3.40 27.70
CA ALA A 3 -14.27 3.69 26.76
C ALA A 3 -13.63 4.05 25.41
N GLY A 4 -13.91 3.23 24.38
CA GLY A 4 -13.47 3.49 23.01
C GLY A 4 -13.95 4.86 22.57
N LYS A 5 -13.01 5.71 22.13
CA LYS A 5 -13.26 7.03 21.56
C LYS A 5 -14.31 6.88 20.44
N PRO A 6 -15.41 7.66 20.43
CA PRO A 6 -16.34 7.61 19.31
C PRO A 6 -15.57 7.93 18.03
N ALA A 7 -15.85 7.19 16.94
CA ALA A 7 -15.23 7.43 15.65
C ALA A 7 -15.45 8.90 15.29
N ALA A 8 -14.38 9.69 15.28
CA ALA A 8 -14.47 11.10 14.90
C ALA A 8 -14.88 11.15 13.43
N ASP A 9 -15.88 11.96 13.09
CA ASP A 9 -16.22 12.22 11.69
C ASP A 9 -15.01 12.85 10.98
N THR A 10 -14.35 12.05 10.15
CA THR A 10 -13.20 12.49 9.34
C THR A 10 -13.64 12.80 7.91
N TYR A 11 -13.08 13.86 7.34
CA TYR A 11 -13.40 14.29 5.98
C TYR A 11 -12.28 13.91 4.99
N VAL A 12 -12.67 13.54 3.78
CA VAL A 12 -11.76 13.35 2.63
C VAL A 12 -11.83 14.61 1.76
N ARG A 13 -10.68 15.24 1.49
CA ARG A 13 -10.56 16.39 0.59
C ARG A 13 -9.46 16.14 -0.42
N ALA A 14 -9.78 16.28 -1.70
CA ALA A 14 -8.83 16.19 -2.80
C ALA A 14 -9.06 17.35 -3.78
N ARG A 15 -7.97 17.88 -4.34
CA ARG A 15 -8.04 18.88 -5.42
C ARG A 15 -8.29 18.16 -6.73
N ILE A 16 -9.29 18.63 -7.48
CA ILE A 16 -9.61 18.20 -8.84
C ILE A 16 -10.01 19.43 -9.64
N ASP A 17 -9.81 19.40 -10.96
CA ASP A 17 -10.30 20.48 -11.82
C ASP A 17 -11.84 20.48 -11.89
N GLY A 18 -12.40 21.66 -12.17
CA GLY A 18 -13.84 21.86 -12.19
C GLY A 18 -14.56 21.03 -13.26
N ALA A 19 -13.95 20.86 -14.43
CA ALA A 19 -14.57 20.13 -15.55
C ALA A 19 -14.66 18.63 -15.24
N THR A 20 -13.62 18.05 -14.65
CA THR A 20 -13.63 16.66 -14.17
C THR A 20 -14.65 16.47 -13.07
N LYS A 21 -14.74 17.39 -12.09
CA LYS A 21 -15.76 17.34 -11.04
C LYS A 21 -17.18 17.29 -11.62
N GLN A 22 -17.48 18.18 -12.58
CA GLN A 22 -18.81 18.27 -13.19
C GLN A 22 -19.17 17.00 -13.98
N ARG A 23 -18.25 16.50 -14.81
CA ARG A 23 -18.47 15.26 -15.57
C ARG A 23 -18.68 14.05 -14.65
N ALA A 24 -17.85 13.92 -13.61
CA ALA A 24 -18.00 12.85 -12.63
C ALA A 24 -19.33 12.94 -11.86
N GLN A 25 -19.73 14.15 -11.46
CA GLN A 25 -20.98 14.38 -10.77
C GLN A 25 -22.19 13.98 -11.63
N ALA A 26 -22.21 14.39 -12.91
CA ALA A 26 -23.30 14.04 -13.82
C ALA A 26 -23.40 12.51 -14.05
N ALA A 27 -22.26 11.85 -14.24
CA ALA A 27 -22.21 10.40 -14.40
C ALA A 27 -22.65 9.64 -13.14
N LEU A 28 -22.24 10.08 -11.95
CA LEU A 28 -22.67 9.45 -10.70
C LEU A 28 -24.16 9.66 -10.44
N GLN A 29 -24.69 10.86 -10.73
CA GLN A 29 -26.10 11.16 -10.57
C GLN A 29 -26.98 10.32 -11.49
N SER A 30 -26.56 10.04 -12.73
CA SER A 30 -27.31 9.16 -13.64
C SER A 30 -27.35 7.70 -13.14
N MET A 31 -26.40 7.31 -12.28
CA MET A 31 -26.38 6.02 -11.58
C MET A 31 -27.10 6.06 -10.21
N GLY A 32 -27.68 7.19 -9.81
CA GLY A 32 -28.34 7.35 -8.51
C GLY A 32 -27.38 7.49 -7.32
N LEU A 33 -26.13 7.88 -7.57
CA LEU A 33 -25.09 8.01 -6.55
C LEU A 33 -24.67 9.47 -6.36
N SER A 34 -24.40 9.87 -5.12
CA SER A 34 -23.69 11.12 -4.84
C SER A 34 -22.18 10.94 -4.96
N LEU A 35 -21.44 12.06 -5.12
CA LEU A 35 -19.98 12.06 -5.04
C LEU A 35 -19.47 11.48 -3.72
N SER A 36 -20.15 11.81 -2.62
CA SER A 36 -19.78 11.30 -1.30
C SER A 36 -19.97 9.80 -1.19
N ASP A 37 -21.01 9.23 -1.79
CA ASP A 37 -21.23 7.78 -1.78
C ASP A 37 -20.15 7.06 -2.59
N ALA A 38 -19.82 7.57 -3.77
CA ALA A 38 -18.74 7.02 -4.59
C ALA A 38 -17.38 7.04 -3.85
N ILE A 39 -17.04 8.14 -3.16
CA ILE A 39 -15.80 8.23 -2.38
C ILE A 39 -15.81 7.24 -1.21
N ARG A 40 -16.93 7.10 -0.49
CA ARG A 40 -17.06 6.12 0.60
C ARG A 40 -16.88 4.68 0.11
N LEU A 41 -17.52 4.34 -1.01
CA LEU A 41 -17.42 3.01 -1.62
C LEU A 41 -15.98 2.71 -2.07
N LEU A 42 -15.29 3.70 -2.65
CA LEU A 42 -13.88 3.58 -3.01
C LEU A 42 -13.02 3.27 -1.77
N MET A 43 -13.16 4.06 -0.70
CA MET A 43 -12.39 3.84 0.54
C MET A 43 -12.69 2.48 1.18
N PHE A 44 -13.96 2.07 1.18
CA PHE A 44 -14.37 0.76 1.68
C PHE A 44 -13.71 -0.39 0.89
N LYS A 45 -13.79 -0.32 -0.45
CA LYS A 45 -13.20 -1.35 -1.32
C LYS A 45 -11.68 -1.43 -1.16
N VAL A 46 -11.00 -0.28 -1.07
CA VAL A 46 -9.54 -0.23 -0.86
C VAL A 46 -9.16 -0.81 0.50
N ALA A 47 -9.88 -0.46 1.57
CA ALA A 47 -9.61 -0.98 2.90
C ALA A 47 -9.78 -2.52 2.97
N HIS A 48 -10.79 -3.06 2.27
CA HIS A 48 -11.10 -4.49 2.32
C HIS A 48 -10.22 -5.32 1.37
N GLU A 49 -9.96 -4.84 0.16
CA GLU A 49 -9.28 -5.62 -0.89
C GLU A 49 -7.81 -5.25 -1.06
N GLN A 50 -7.31 -4.25 -0.33
CA GLN A 50 -5.92 -3.78 -0.37
C GLN A 50 -5.42 -3.45 -1.79
N ARG A 51 -6.34 -3.04 -2.66
CA ARG A 51 -6.08 -2.68 -4.07
C ARG A 51 -7.06 -1.62 -4.54
N LEU A 52 -6.71 -0.90 -5.60
CA LEU A 52 -7.65 -0.01 -6.27
C LEU A 52 -8.68 -0.81 -7.08
N PRO A 53 -9.93 -0.31 -7.18
CA PRO A 53 -11.00 -0.98 -7.93
C PRO A 53 -10.88 -0.79 -9.46
N PHE A 54 -9.76 -0.24 -9.93
CA PHE A 54 -9.40 -0.09 -11.33
C PHE A 54 -7.94 -0.50 -11.51
N GLU A 55 -7.60 -0.95 -12.71
CA GLU A 55 -6.23 -1.29 -13.05
C GLU A 55 -5.34 -0.03 -13.03
N ILE A 56 -4.24 -0.08 -12.28
CA ILE A 56 -3.20 0.93 -12.34
C ILE A 56 -2.24 0.53 -13.45
N LYS A 57 -2.40 1.12 -14.65
CA LYS A 57 -1.56 0.82 -15.82
C LYS A 57 -0.23 1.58 -15.81
N ALA A 58 0.42 1.67 -14.66
CA ALA A 58 1.77 2.19 -14.55
C ALA A 58 2.59 1.17 -13.75
N PRO A 59 3.51 0.42 -14.37
CA PRO A 59 4.48 -0.34 -13.61
C PRO A 59 5.19 0.63 -12.65
N SER A 60 5.34 0.24 -11.38
CA SER A 60 6.13 1.07 -10.46
C SER A 60 7.54 1.20 -10.99
N PRO A 61 8.31 2.25 -10.68
CA PRO A 61 9.71 2.35 -11.12
C PRO A 61 10.54 1.11 -10.76
N GLU A 62 10.25 0.47 -9.62
CA GLU A 62 10.83 -0.81 -9.21
C GLU A 62 10.42 -1.95 -10.15
N THR A 63 9.15 -2.01 -10.55
CA THR A 63 8.64 -3.00 -11.52
C THR A 63 9.21 -2.74 -12.92
N GLU A 64 9.35 -1.49 -13.34
CA GLU A 64 9.99 -1.11 -14.61
C GLU A 64 11.46 -1.52 -14.63
N ALA A 65 12.19 -1.27 -13.55
CA ALA A 65 13.58 -1.68 -13.42
C ALA A 65 13.72 -3.21 -13.44
N ALA A 66 12.87 -3.92 -12.70
CA ALA A 66 12.86 -5.39 -12.68
C ALA A 66 12.54 -5.99 -14.06
N LEU A 67 11.57 -5.41 -14.79
CA LEU A 67 11.26 -5.83 -16.16
C LEU A 67 12.43 -5.57 -17.12
N ALA A 68 13.08 -4.41 -17.02
CA ALA A 68 14.24 -4.08 -17.83
C ALA A 68 15.46 -4.99 -17.53
N GLU A 69 15.62 -5.45 -16.29
CA GLU A 69 16.66 -6.43 -15.92
C GLU A 69 16.39 -7.81 -16.55
N LEU A 70 15.12 -8.22 -16.61
CA LEU A 70 14.71 -9.47 -17.26
C LEU A 70 14.87 -9.42 -18.78
N ASP A 71 14.48 -8.31 -19.42
CA ASP A 71 14.66 -8.10 -20.87
C ASP A 71 16.15 -8.05 -21.28
N GLY A 72 17.03 -7.68 -20.34
CA GLY A 72 18.48 -7.68 -20.51
C GLY A 72 19.16 -9.03 -20.23
N ASP A 73 18.41 -10.12 -20.08
CA ASP A 73 18.90 -11.48 -19.78
C ASP A 73 19.70 -11.57 -18.46
N LYS A 74 19.42 -10.67 -17.50
CA LYS A 74 20.05 -10.66 -16.16
C LYS A 74 19.25 -11.44 -15.12
N GLY A 75 18.20 -12.15 -15.54
CA GLY A 75 17.45 -13.05 -14.68
C GLY A 75 18.33 -14.18 -14.17
N LYS A 76 18.33 -14.42 -12.85
CA LYS A 76 19.08 -15.53 -12.26
C LYS A 76 18.37 -16.85 -12.56
N ALA A 77 18.99 -17.68 -13.40
CA ALA A 77 18.52 -19.05 -13.62
C ALA A 77 18.91 -19.95 -12.44
N HIS A 78 18.02 -20.88 -12.08
CA HIS A 78 18.25 -21.89 -11.07
C HIS A 78 18.10 -23.28 -11.68
N GLU A 79 18.95 -24.22 -11.27
CA GLU A 79 18.97 -25.58 -11.81
C GLU A 79 17.75 -26.42 -11.38
N SER A 80 17.06 -26.02 -10.31
CA SER A 80 15.85 -26.68 -9.84
C SER A 80 14.94 -25.72 -9.07
N VAL A 81 13.66 -26.11 -8.95
CA VAL A 81 12.68 -25.40 -8.11
C VAL A 81 13.13 -25.35 -6.66
N ASP A 82 13.77 -26.42 -6.16
CA ASP A 82 14.28 -26.48 -4.78
C ASP A 82 15.39 -25.47 -4.54
N ALA A 83 16.30 -25.28 -5.51
CA ALA A 83 17.37 -24.29 -5.42
C ALA A 83 16.83 -22.85 -5.42
N LEU A 84 15.83 -22.56 -6.25
CA LEU A 84 15.13 -21.28 -6.25
C LEU A 84 14.44 -21.00 -4.90
N MET A 85 13.69 -21.99 -4.40
CA MET A 85 12.92 -21.86 -3.16
C MET A 85 13.82 -21.70 -1.93
N ALA A 86 14.98 -22.36 -1.91
CA ALA A 86 15.98 -22.19 -0.85
C ALA A 86 16.48 -20.73 -0.78
N GLU A 87 16.85 -20.15 -1.92
CA GLU A 87 17.35 -18.77 -1.99
C GLU A 87 16.29 -17.74 -1.57
N LEU A 88 15.06 -17.86 -2.07
CA LEU A 88 13.94 -16.98 -1.71
C LEU A 88 13.65 -17.02 -0.20
N ASN A 89 13.69 -18.21 0.39
CA ASN A 89 13.42 -18.38 1.82
C ASN A 89 14.54 -17.77 2.68
N ASP A 90 15.79 -17.87 2.25
CA ASP A 90 16.93 -17.26 2.94
C ASP A 90 16.93 -15.73 2.82
N ALA A 91 16.57 -15.19 1.65
CA ALA A 91 16.35 -13.75 1.48
C ALA A 91 15.25 -13.22 2.42
N ASN A 92 14.13 -13.94 2.56
CA ASN A 92 13.01 -13.55 3.42
C ASN A 92 13.39 -13.57 4.91
N LYS A 93 14.18 -14.56 5.35
CA LYS A 93 14.72 -14.60 6.74
C LYS A 93 15.59 -13.39 7.06
N ASN A 94 16.32 -12.84 6.10
CA ASN A 94 17.18 -11.66 6.30
C ASN A 94 16.36 -10.39 6.55
N VAL A 95 15.29 -10.20 5.78
CA VAL A 95 14.36 -9.06 5.92
C VAL A 95 13.68 -9.09 7.29
N ASN A 96 13.18 -10.25 7.72
CA ASN A 96 12.53 -10.42 9.02
C ASN A 96 13.49 -10.18 10.20
N ARG A 97 14.77 -10.56 10.07
CA ARG A 97 15.79 -10.27 11.08
C ARG A 97 16.08 -8.78 11.22
N LEU A 98 16.10 -8.03 10.11
CA LEU A 98 16.32 -6.59 10.13
C LEU A 98 15.13 -5.83 10.73
N GLN A 99 13.91 -6.22 10.39
CA GLN A 99 12.69 -5.66 10.99
C GLN A 99 12.64 -5.89 12.51
N LYS A 100 13.04 -7.08 12.98
CA LYS A 100 13.11 -7.38 14.42
C LYS A 100 14.14 -6.51 15.15
N ARG A 101 15.29 -6.23 14.53
CA ARG A 101 16.34 -5.36 15.10
C ARG A 101 15.89 -3.89 15.18
N LEU A 102 15.17 -3.41 14.17
CA LEU A 102 14.61 -2.06 14.16
C LEU A 102 13.52 -1.85 15.23
N GLN A 103 12.69 -2.87 15.49
CA GLN A 103 11.69 -2.82 16.57
C GLN A 103 12.32 -2.89 17.97
N THR A 104 13.41 -3.66 18.12
CA THR A 104 14.11 -3.77 19.42
C THR A 104 14.78 -2.46 19.83
N HIS A 105 15.27 -1.66 18.87
CA HIS A 105 15.89 -0.36 19.15
C HIS A 105 14.90 0.76 19.50
N GLN A 106 13.61 0.64 19.15
CA GLN A 106 12.58 1.62 19.54
C GLN A 106 12.01 1.40 20.96
N SER A 107 12.43 0.33 21.65
CA SER A 107 11.90 -0.04 22.97
C SER A 107 12.85 0.23 24.14
N GLN A 108 13.96 0.96 23.94
CA GLN A 108 14.78 1.44 25.06
C GLN A 108 14.32 2.86 25.47
N PRO A 109 13.64 3.05 26.61
CA PRO A 109 13.40 4.38 27.13
C PRO A 109 14.73 4.98 27.59
N GLU A 110 14.96 6.24 27.20
CA GLU A 110 16.11 7.03 27.59
C GLU A 110 16.21 7.11 29.12
N ALA A 111 17.21 6.39 29.66
CA ALA A 111 17.67 6.61 31.03
C ALA A 111 18.50 7.90 31.07
N PHE A 112 17.83 9.04 30.95
CA PHE A 112 18.41 10.35 31.22
C PHE A 112 17.38 11.23 31.95
N GLN A 113 17.40 11.17 33.29
CA GLN A 113 17.42 12.34 34.18
C GLN A 113 17.27 11.91 35.65
N ASN A 114 18.35 12.05 36.45
CA ASN A 114 18.42 12.92 37.64
C ASN A 114 19.56 12.47 38.58
N ASN A 115 20.68 13.18 38.51
CA ASN A 115 21.51 13.51 39.66
C ASN A 115 21.89 14.98 39.54
#